data_AF-A0A1Y1YWD5-F1
#
_entry.id   AF-A0A1Y1YWD5-F1
#
_cell.length_a   1.000
_cell.length_b   1.000
_cell.length_c   1.000
_cell.angle_alpha   90.00
_cell.angle_beta   90.00
_cell.angle_gamma   90.00
#
_symmetry.space_group_name_H-M   'P 1'
#
loop_
_entity.id
_entity.type
_entity.pdbx_description
1 polymer ?
#
loop_
_entity_poly.entity_id
_entity_poly.type
_entity_poly.pdbx_seq_one_letter_code
_entity_poly.pdbx_strand_id
1 'polypeptide(L)'
;IALGHMQMIQPPPRESQYNPTYKGTPDYDMASPLDPGRWPYPCRGYGRGGIVQTVKAGSKLPVKISGGAPHNGGHCQFALSYDDNTFVVLKDVFDDCLIASLDFSIQIPAGAPSGRATLAWAWINKTGNREYYMNCADIEVQGTASGSVTGPKLLVVNLPGYATIPE
;
A
#
# COMPACT_ATOMS: atom_id res chain seq x y z
N ILE A 1 -9.46 -17.07 6.25
CA ILE A 1 -9.59 -15.85 5.43
C ILE A 1 -10.57 -14.95 6.17
N ALA A 2 -10.13 -13.81 6.70
CA ALA A 2 -11.06 -12.82 7.22
C ALA A 2 -11.91 -12.31 6.04
N LEU A 3 -13.15 -12.78 5.94
CA LEU A 3 -14.12 -12.37 4.91
C LEU A 3 -14.57 -10.91 5.08
N GLY A 4 -14.06 -10.21 6.10
CA GLY A 4 -14.56 -8.90 6.54
C GLY A 4 -13.72 -7.70 6.16
N HIS A 5 -12.63 -7.83 5.38
CA HIS A 5 -11.73 -6.70 5.10
C HIS A 5 -11.09 -6.77 3.70
N MET A 6 -10.25 -5.77 3.37
CA MET A 6 -9.66 -5.56 2.05
C MET A 6 -8.13 -5.67 2.10
N GLN A 7 -7.52 -6.19 1.04
CA GLN A 7 -6.07 -6.36 0.88
C GLN A 7 -5.63 -6.02 -0.55
N MET A 8 -4.41 -5.52 -0.70
CA MET A 8 -3.75 -5.45 -2.01
C MET A 8 -3.34 -6.86 -2.45
N ILE A 9 -3.65 -7.23 -3.70
CA ILE A 9 -3.23 -8.51 -4.29
C ILE A 9 -2.30 -8.32 -5.50
N GLN A 10 -2.28 -7.12 -6.07
CA GLN A 10 -1.37 -6.74 -7.14
C GLN A 10 -0.91 -5.29 -6.96
N PRO A 11 0.39 -4.97 -7.10
CA PRO A 11 1.48 -5.94 -7.02
C PRO A 11 1.42 -6.72 -5.69
N PRO A 12 1.78 -8.02 -5.67
CA PRO A 12 1.63 -8.83 -4.47
C PRO A 12 2.41 -8.27 -3.26
N PRO A 13 1.76 -8.03 -2.10
CA PRO A 13 2.44 -7.49 -0.93
C PRO A 13 3.52 -8.42 -0.36
N ARG A 14 4.41 -7.87 0.46
CA ARG A 14 5.36 -8.63 1.29
C ARG A 14 4.62 -9.71 2.07
N GLU A 15 5.20 -10.90 2.08
CA GLU A 15 4.71 -12.09 2.80
C GLU A 15 3.28 -12.55 2.47
N SER A 16 2.61 -11.92 1.48
CA SER A 16 1.28 -12.33 1.03
C SER A 16 1.31 -13.72 0.39
N GLN A 17 0.21 -14.46 0.52
CA GLN A 17 -0.01 -15.71 -0.21
C GLN A 17 0.07 -15.55 -1.74
N TYR A 18 -0.12 -14.33 -2.25
CA TYR A 18 -0.02 -14.02 -3.67
C TYR A 18 1.40 -13.66 -4.11
N ASN A 19 2.35 -13.53 -3.18
CA ASN A 19 3.70 -13.09 -3.49
C ASN A 19 4.60 -14.28 -3.88
N PRO A 20 4.94 -14.44 -5.17
CA PRO A 20 5.69 -15.60 -5.64
C PRO A 20 7.16 -15.59 -5.18
N THR A 21 7.65 -14.43 -4.73
CA THR A 21 9.03 -14.25 -4.27
C THR A 21 9.22 -14.68 -2.83
N TYR A 22 8.14 -14.71 -2.04
CA TYR A 22 8.18 -15.12 -0.64
C TYR A 22 8.19 -16.65 -0.53
N LYS A 23 9.09 -17.19 0.30
CA LYS A 23 9.29 -18.65 0.48
C LYS A 23 8.95 -19.16 1.88
N GLY A 24 8.59 -18.26 2.79
CA GLY A 24 8.14 -18.62 4.14
C GLY A 24 6.66 -19.02 4.19
N THR A 25 6.12 -19.14 5.39
CA THR A 25 4.68 -19.32 5.62
C THR A 25 3.96 -17.99 5.38
N PRO A 26 3.06 -17.89 4.38
CA PRO A 26 2.44 -16.61 4.06
C PRO A 26 1.57 -16.04 5.19
N ASP A 27 1.47 -14.72 5.24
CA ASP A 27 0.41 -14.04 5.98
C ASP A 27 -0.92 -14.19 5.23
N TYR A 28 -1.75 -15.14 5.69
CA TYR A 28 -3.09 -15.39 5.18
C TYR A 28 -4.14 -14.38 5.66
N ASP A 29 -3.73 -13.39 6.45
CA ASP A 29 -4.59 -12.37 7.07
C ASP A 29 -4.16 -10.95 6.68
N MET A 30 -3.60 -10.81 5.48
CA MET A 30 -3.16 -9.54 4.89
C MET A 30 -4.25 -8.46 4.81
N ALA A 31 -5.52 -8.88 4.88
CA ALA A 31 -6.68 -7.99 4.85
C ALA A 31 -6.96 -7.30 6.19
N SER A 32 -6.46 -7.83 7.32
CA SER A 32 -6.70 -7.19 8.62
C SER A 32 -5.99 -5.83 8.72
N PRO A 33 -6.53 -4.88 9.49
CA PRO A 33 -5.89 -3.58 9.71
C PRO A 33 -4.53 -3.74 10.40
N LEU A 34 -3.75 -2.66 10.42
CA LEU A 34 -2.53 -2.64 11.21
C LEU A 34 -2.85 -2.76 12.69
N ASP A 35 -2.04 -3.56 13.38
CA ASP A 35 -2.12 -3.78 14.82
C ASP A 35 -0.69 -3.64 15.38
N PRO A 36 -0.42 -2.76 16.35
CA PRO A 36 0.93 -2.55 16.87
C PRO A 36 1.60 -3.81 17.44
N GLY A 37 0.80 -4.77 17.95
CA GLY A 37 1.31 -6.00 18.55
C GLY A 37 1.61 -7.11 17.54
N ARG A 38 0.94 -7.09 16.38
CA ARG A 38 1.02 -8.15 15.36
C ARG A 38 1.51 -7.67 13.99
N TRP A 39 1.03 -6.52 13.53
CA TRP A 39 1.32 -5.92 12.22
C TRP A 39 1.57 -4.42 12.36
N PRO A 40 2.73 -4.01 12.92
CA PRO A 40 3.01 -2.61 13.18
C PRO A 40 3.17 -1.81 11.88
N TYR A 41 3.02 -0.49 11.99
CA TYR A 41 3.40 0.43 10.91
C TYR A 41 4.92 0.58 10.83
N PRO A 42 5.52 0.73 9.63
CA PRO A 42 4.90 0.62 8.30
C PRO A 42 4.90 -0.82 7.79
N CYS A 43 4.15 -1.07 6.71
CA CYS A 43 4.22 -2.33 5.95
C CYS A 43 3.98 -3.61 6.77
N ARG A 44 3.14 -3.52 7.81
CA ARG A 44 2.86 -4.61 8.77
C ARG A 44 4.09 -5.11 9.53
N GLY A 45 5.17 -4.33 9.57
CA GLY A 45 6.46 -4.70 10.15
C GLY A 45 7.30 -5.63 9.28
N TYR A 46 6.82 -6.00 8.09
CA TYR A 46 7.54 -6.90 7.20
C TYR A 46 8.72 -6.21 6.54
N GLY A 47 9.87 -6.87 6.63
CA GLY A 47 11.08 -6.46 5.92
C GLY A 47 10.89 -6.53 4.40
N ARG A 48 11.75 -5.80 3.70
CA ARG A 48 11.85 -5.81 2.23
C ARG A 48 11.98 -7.25 1.69
N GLY A 49 11.03 -7.67 0.85
CA GLY A 49 10.94 -9.01 0.23
C GLY A 49 11.67 -9.15 -1.11
N GLY A 50 11.11 -9.90 -2.05
CA GLY A 50 11.60 -9.91 -3.44
C GLY A 50 10.89 -8.86 -4.30
N ILE A 51 11.52 -8.45 -5.40
CA ILE A 51 10.90 -7.58 -6.41
C ILE A 51 9.80 -8.37 -7.11
N VAL A 52 8.54 -7.92 -6.96
CA VAL A 52 7.38 -8.57 -7.58
C VAL A 52 7.00 -7.97 -8.94
N GLN A 53 7.49 -6.76 -9.23
CA GLN A 53 7.21 -6.10 -10.51
C GLN A 53 8.32 -5.09 -10.86
N THR A 54 8.67 -5.02 -12.14
CA THR A 54 9.51 -3.96 -12.69
C THR A 54 8.63 -2.98 -13.46
N VAL A 55 8.82 -1.68 -13.25
CA VAL A 55 8.03 -0.61 -13.87
C VAL A 55 8.93 0.51 -14.36
N LYS A 56 8.59 1.14 -15.49
CA LYS A 56 9.34 2.29 -15.99
C LYS A 56 8.86 3.58 -15.32
N ALA A 57 9.77 4.47 -14.97
CA ALA A 57 9.43 5.83 -14.60
C ALA A 57 8.58 6.46 -15.73
N GLY A 58 7.52 7.18 -15.36
CA GLY A 58 6.57 7.76 -16.31
C GLY A 58 5.50 6.81 -16.84
N SER A 59 5.57 5.51 -16.52
CA SER A 59 4.51 4.55 -16.85
C SER A 59 3.50 4.38 -15.71
N LYS A 60 2.38 3.71 -16.04
CA LYS A 60 1.33 3.38 -15.08
C LYS A 60 1.55 1.97 -14.51
N LEU A 61 1.54 1.87 -13.18
CA LEU A 61 1.58 0.63 -12.43
C LEU A 61 0.15 0.17 -12.10
N PRO A 62 -0.32 -0.99 -12.60
CA PRO A 62 -1.61 -1.53 -12.19
C PRO A 62 -1.56 -2.01 -10.74
N VAL A 63 -2.61 -1.67 -9.99
CA VAL A 63 -2.81 -2.09 -8.60
C VAL A 63 -4.20 -2.68 -8.47
N LYS A 64 -4.32 -3.84 -7.82
CA LYS A 64 -5.59 -4.51 -7.59
C LYS A 64 -5.78 -4.80 -6.11
N ILE A 65 -6.95 -4.43 -5.61
CA ILE A 65 -7.41 -4.71 -4.26
C ILE A 65 -8.44 -5.85 -4.33
N SER A 66 -8.48 -6.69 -3.32
CA SER A 66 -9.46 -7.77 -3.17
C SER A 66 -9.87 -7.89 -1.71
N GLY A 67 -11.06 -8.42 -1.45
CA GLY A 67 -11.58 -8.53 -0.08
C GLY A 67 -13.08 -8.72 -0.07
N GLY A 68 -13.66 -8.69 1.13
CA GLY A 68 -15.08 -8.96 1.34
C GLY A 68 -15.89 -7.83 1.97
N ALA A 69 -15.27 -6.88 2.67
CA ALA A 69 -15.98 -5.72 3.19
C ALA A 69 -15.20 -4.41 2.95
N PRO A 70 -15.66 -3.56 2.01
CA PRO A 70 -15.05 -2.28 1.72
C PRO A 70 -15.50 -1.17 2.68
N HIS A 71 -16.25 -1.48 3.74
CA HIS A 71 -16.65 -0.54 4.79
C HIS A 71 -17.25 0.79 4.29
N ASN A 72 -18.16 0.71 3.30
CA ASN A 72 -18.77 1.85 2.60
C ASN A 72 -17.76 2.81 1.94
N GLY A 73 -16.53 2.33 1.73
CA GLY A 73 -15.44 3.02 1.10
C GLY A 73 -14.46 3.62 2.09
N GLY A 74 -14.14 4.90 1.89
CA GLY A 74 -13.18 5.65 2.68
C GLY A 74 -12.06 6.23 1.82
N HIS A 75 -10.92 6.45 2.45
CA HIS A 75 -9.81 7.17 1.86
C HIS A 75 -8.64 6.22 1.59
N CYS A 76 -8.23 6.09 0.33
CA CYS A 76 -7.00 5.39 -0.02
C CYS A 76 -5.91 6.33 -0.49
N GLN A 77 -4.69 6.02 -0.09
CA GLN A 77 -3.49 6.60 -0.67
C GLN A 77 -2.58 5.51 -1.22
N PHE A 78 -2.05 5.76 -2.41
CA PHE A 78 -1.00 4.94 -3.01
C PHE A 78 0.27 5.76 -3.02
N ALA A 79 1.30 5.26 -2.34
CA ALA A 79 2.54 6.00 -2.14
C ALA A 79 3.76 5.17 -2.56
N LEU A 80 4.82 5.88 -2.92
CA LEU A 80 6.12 5.30 -3.25
C LEU A 80 7.15 5.71 -2.19
N SER A 81 7.99 4.76 -1.80
CA SER A 81 9.11 4.99 -0.87
C SER A 81 10.37 4.28 -1.36
N TYR A 82 11.53 4.89 -1.13
CA TYR A 82 12.83 4.27 -1.40
C TYR A 82 13.55 3.81 -0.12
N ASP A 83 13.03 4.15 1.06
CA ASP A 83 13.66 3.92 2.37
C ASP A 83 12.73 3.26 3.41
N ASP A 84 11.47 2.97 3.06
CA ASP A 84 10.40 2.49 3.95
C ASP A 84 10.06 3.43 5.12
N ASN A 85 10.54 4.68 5.08
CA ASN A 85 10.32 5.68 6.12
C ASN A 85 9.57 6.89 5.57
N THR A 86 9.96 7.34 4.38
CA THR A 86 9.36 8.47 3.68
C THR A 86 8.53 7.95 2.52
N PHE A 87 7.20 8.12 2.64
CA PHE A 87 6.24 7.71 1.62
C PHE A 87 5.67 8.94 0.93
N VAL A 88 5.88 9.03 -0.37
CA VAL A 88 5.36 10.12 -1.21
C VAL A 88 4.08 9.64 -1.91
N VAL A 89 2.97 10.32 -1.65
CA VAL A 89 1.67 9.99 -2.23
C VAL A 89 1.69 10.27 -3.74
N LEU A 90 1.38 9.25 -4.52
CA LEU A 90 1.26 9.32 -5.99
C LEU A 90 -0.18 9.38 -6.46
N LYS A 91 -1.10 8.79 -5.70
CA LYS A 91 -2.53 8.85 -5.97
C LYS A 91 -3.31 8.89 -4.67
N ASP A 92 -4.32 9.72 -4.68
CA ASP A 92 -5.26 9.90 -3.60
C ASP A 92 -6.69 9.61 -4.12
N VAL A 93 -7.48 8.85 -3.35
CA VAL A 93 -8.88 8.49 -3.65
C VAL A 93 -9.70 8.73 -2.40
N PHE A 94 -10.48 9.81 -2.42
CA PHE A 94 -11.28 10.26 -1.28
C PHE A 94 -12.69 9.67 -1.29
N ASP A 95 -13.17 9.33 -0.11
CA ASP A 95 -14.55 8.94 0.21
C ASP A 95 -15.05 7.61 -0.38
N ASP A 96 -14.84 7.36 -1.67
CA ASP A 96 -15.40 6.21 -2.39
C ASP A 96 -14.38 5.11 -2.72
N CYS A 97 -13.20 5.13 -2.09
CA CYS A 97 -12.19 4.12 -2.36
C CYS A 97 -12.72 2.72 -2.05
N LEU A 98 -12.45 1.74 -2.92
CA LEU A 98 -12.87 0.33 -2.80
C LEU A 98 -14.35 0.04 -3.07
N ILE A 99 -15.20 1.07 -3.17
CA ILE A 99 -16.58 0.91 -3.65
C ILE A 99 -16.74 1.36 -5.11
N ALA A 100 -16.03 2.40 -5.53
CA ALA A 100 -16.06 2.86 -6.92
C ALA A 100 -15.20 1.97 -7.84
N SER A 101 -14.07 1.47 -7.33
CA SER A 101 -13.19 0.55 -8.05
C SER A 101 -12.32 -0.27 -7.09
N LEU A 102 -11.98 -1.48 -7.51
CA LEU A 102 -10.94 -2.32 -6.91
C LEU A 102 -9.68 -2.39 -7.78
N ASP A 103 -9.72 -1.83 -8.99
CA ASP A 103 -8.63 -1.77 -9.93
C ASP A 103 -8.16 -0.31 -10.09
N PHE A 104 -6.88 -0.08 -9.85
CA PHE A 104 -6.26 1.23 -9.86
C PHE A 104 -5.06 1.24 -10.81
N SER A 105 -4.77 2.43 -11.32
CA SER A 105 -3.62 2.69 -12.18
C SER A 105 -2.83 3.85 -11.57
N ILE A 106 -1.64 3.53 -11.06
CA ILE A 106 -0.80 4.46 -10.32
C ILE A 106 0.27 5.01 -11.25
N GLN A 107 0.28 6.32 -11.46
CA GLN A 107 1.26 6.97 -12.31
C GLN A 107 2.61 7.02 -11.59
N ILE A 108 3.60 6.28 -12.06
CA ILE A 108 4.98 6.43 -11.56
C ILE A 108 5.54 7.75 -12.12
N PRO A 109 6.10 8.64 -11.30
CA PRO A 109 6.68 9.89 -11.77
C PRO A 109 7.75 9.65 -12.83
N ALA A 110 7.78 10.46 -13.89
CA ALA A 110 8.80 10.36 -14.94
C ALA A 110 10.22 10.63 -14.42
N GLY A 111 10.35 11.48 -13.39
CA GLY A 111 11.62 11.80 -12.72
C GLY A 111 12.02 10.82 -11.61
N ALA A 112 11.29 9.72 -11.40
CA ALA A 112 11.62 8.77 -10.33
C ALA A 112 13.03 8.18 -10.52
N PRO A 113 13.80 7.97 -9.44
CA PRO A 113 15.12 7.38 -9.55
C PRO A 113 15.04 5.88 -9.87
N SER A 114 16.08 5.39 -10.56
CA SER A 114 16.25 3.95 -10.75
C SER A 114 16.51 3.24 -9.43
N GLY A 115 15.93 2.06 -9.28
CA GLY A 115 16.23 1.15 -8.17
C GLY A 115 14.99 0.58 -7.51
N ARG A 116 15.27 -0.22 -6.48
CA ARG A 116 14.26 -0.82 -5.63
C ARG A 116 13.47 0.23 -4.87
N ALA A 117 12.15 0.18 -5.02
CA ALA A 117 11.20 1.02 -4.31
C ALA A 117 10.08 0.16 -3.71
N THR A 118 9.34 0.76 -2.79
CA THR A 118 8.19 0.16 -2.14
C THR A 118 6.95 0.92 -2.52
N LEU A 119 6.00 0.24 -3.15
CA LEU A 119 4.65 0.73 -3.33
C LEU A 119 3.85 0.38 -2.08
N ALA A 120 3.30 1.39 -1.42
CA ALA A 120 2.36 1.24 -0.32
C ALA A 120 0.95 1.57 -0.80
N TRP A 121 0.01 0.67 -0.53
CA TRP A 121 -1.41 1.00 -0.46
C TRP A 121 -1.77 1.19 1.00
N ALA A 122 -2.36 2.33 1.33
CA ALA A 122 -2.97 2.61 2.62
C ALA A 122 -4.45 2.89 2.45
N TRP A 123 -5.26 2.47 3.42
CA TRP A 123 -6.69 2.72 3.43
C TRP A 123 -7.18 3.03 4.84
N ILE A 124 -7.99 4.08 4.94
CA ILE A 124 -8.74 4.45 6.14
C ILE A 124 -10.21 4.19 5.83
N ASN A 125 -10.79 3.22 6.51
CA ASN A 125 -12.17 2.79 6.27
C ASN A 125 -13.17 3.87 6.71
N LYS A 126 -14.23 4.05 5.91
CA LYS A 126 -15.27 5.04 6.20
C LYS A 126 -16.14 4.62 7.37
N THR A 127 -16.63 3.37 7.39
CA THR A 127 -17.54 2.89 8.43
C THR A 127 -16.90 1.81 9.30
N GLY A 128 -17.23 1.78 10.59
CA GLY A 128 -16.84 0.70 11.51
C GLY A 128 -15.84 1.15 12.58
N ASN A 129 -14.81 0.35 12.84
CA ASN A 129 -13.75 0.76 13.77
C ASN A 129 -12.86 1.83 13.13
N ARG A 130 -12.16 2.62 13.96
CA ARG A 130 -11.15 3.56 13.48
C ARG A 130 -9.89 2.78 13.12
N GLU A 131 -9.78 2.35 11.88
CA GLU A 131 -8.70 1.45 11.46
C GLU A 131 -7.84 2.09 10.38
N TYR A 132 -6.62 1.57 10.26
CA TYR A 132 -5.67 1.97 9.24
C TYR A 132 -5.08 0.70 8.63
N TYR A 133 -5.28 0.53 7.33
CA TYR A 133 -4.81 -0.61 6.56
C TYR A 133 -3.56 -0.20 5.80
N MET A 134 -2.59 -1.10 5.71
CA MET A 134 -1.42 -0.88 4.86
C MET A 134 -0.89 -2.20 4.33
N ASN A 135 -0.71 -2.30 3.01
CA ASN A 135 0.06 -3.38 2.40
C ASN A 135 1.16 -2.76 1.52
N CYS A 136 2.34 -3.38 1.55
CA CYS A 136 3.50 -2.90 0.81
C CYS A 136 4.00 -3.97 -0.14
N ALA A 137 4.32 -3.59 -1.37
CA ALA A 137 4.95 -4.45 -2.36
C ALA A 137 6.26 -3.83 -2.83
N ASP A 138 7.27 -4.67 -3.03
CA ASP A 138 8.57 -4.21 -3.52
C ASP A 138 8.65 -4.31 -5.03
N ILE A 139 8.96 -3.18 -5.66
CA ILE A 139 9.03 -3.03 -7.11
C ILE A 139 10.41 -2.50 -7.51
N GLU A 140 10.79 -2.75 -8.75
CA GLU A 140 11.97 -2.15 -9.36
C GLU A 140 11.53 -1.01 -10.29
N VAL A 141 11.94 0.22 -9.99
CA VAL A 141 11.69 1.37 -10.86
C VAL A 141 12.86 1.52 -11.82
N GLN A 142 12.58 1.49 -13.12
CA GLN A 142 13.53 1.83 -14.18
C GLN A 142 13.38 3.31 -14.50
N GLY A 143 14.22 4.14 -13.87
CA GLY A 143 14.14 5.59 -13.94
C GLY A 143 15.46 6.25 -14.33
N THR A 144 15.76 7.37 -13.68
CA THR A 144 17.00 8.14 -13.92
C THR A 144 17.97 8.00 -12.75
N ALA A 145 19.28 8.08 -13.00
CA ALA A 145 20.29 7.91 -11.95
C ALA A 145 20.26 9.04 -10.89
N SER A 146 19.90 10.26 -11.30
CA SER A 146 19.78 11.45 -10.44
C SER A 146 18.32 11.85 -10.20
N GLY A 147 17.40 10.88 -10.27
CA GLY A 147 15.98 11.11 -10.11
C GLY A 147 15.57 11.42 -8.67
N SER A 148 14.39 12.01 -8.51
CA SER A 148 13.76 12.19 -7.20
C SER A 148 12.25 12.12 -7.34
N VAL A 149 11.59 11.77 -6.25
CA VAL A 149 10.12 11.79 -6.16
C VAL A 149 9.75 12.78 -5.07
N THR A 150 8.92 13.75 -5.43
CA THR A 150 8.43 14.80 -4.53
C THR A 150 6.91 14.82 -4.58
N GLY A 151 6.29 15.14 -3.44
CA GLY A 151 4.85 15.14 -3.30
C GLY A 151 4.43 15.14 -1.82
N PRO A 152 3.13 15.06 -1.55
CA PRO A 152 2.60 14.99 -0.20
C PRO A 152 3.14 13.76 0.55
N LYS A 153 3.36 13.91 1.86
CA LYS A 153 3.62 12.76 2.72
C LYS A 153 2.36 11.94 2.90
N LEU A 154 2.51 10.61 2.99
CA LEU A 154 1.43 9.70 3.34
C LEU A 154 0.77 10.13 4.66
N LEU A 155 -0.56 10.20 4.66
CA LEU A 155 -1.36 10.46 5.86
C LEU A 155 -1.35 9.21 6.73
N VAL A 156 -0.96 9.34 7.99
CA VAL A 156 -1.00 8.26 8.98
C VAL A 156 -1.87 8.70 10.15
N VAL A 157 -2.92 7.94 10.42
CA VAL A 157 -3.98 8.23 11.40
C VAL A 157 -4.50 6.91 11.99
N ASN A 158 -5.30 6.99 13.05
CA ASN A 158 -5.95 5.83 13.66
C ASN A 158 -4.98 4.73 14.16
N LEU A 159 -3.75 5.14 14.48
CA LEU A 159 -2.70 4.30 15.06
C LEU A 159 -2.17 4.94 16.35
N PRO A 160 -1.56 4.18 17.27
CA PRO A 160 -0.96 4.77 18.47
C PRO A 160 0.07 5.83 18.12
N GLY A 161 -0.01 6.99 18.79
CA GLY A 161 0.87 8.13 18.54
C GLY A 161 0.46 9.01 17.35
N TYR A 162 -0.60 8.66 16.63
CA TYR A 162 -1.17 9.46 15.54
C TYR A 162 -2.55 9.99 15.90
N ALA A 163 -3.01 10.99 15.15
CA ALA A 163 -4.36 11.52 15.31
C ALA A 163 -5.40 10.43 15.01
N THR A 164 -6.47 10.39 15.81
CA THR A 164 -7.67 9.62 15.50
C THR A 164 -8.65 10.53 14.75
N ILE A 165 -9.12 10.09 13.59
CA ILE A 165 -10.06 10.86 12.76
C ILE A 165 -11.44 10.20 12.74
N PRO A 166 -12.53 10.98 12.57
CA PRO A 166 -13.88 10.43 12.46
C PRO A 166 -14.10 9.61 11.18
N GLU A 167 -15.30 9.03 11.06
CA GLU A 167 -15.84 8.41 9.84
C GLU A 167 -15.91 9.37 8.66
#